data_AF-A0A376MMM0-F1
#
_entry.id   AF-A0A376MMM0-F1
#
_cell.length_a   1.000
_cell.length_b   1.000
_cell.length_c   1.000
_cell.angle_alpha   90.00
_cell.angle_beta   90.00
_cell.angle_gamma   90.00
#
_symmetry.space_group_name_H-M   'P 1'
#
loop_
_entity.id
_entity.type
_entity.pdbx_description
1 polymer ?
#
loop_
_entity_poly.entity_id
_entity_poly.type
_entity_poly.pdbx_seq_one_letter_code
_entity_poly.pdbx_strand_id
1 'polypeptide(L)'
;MDVNRAQCITTKEYFSRLYDDICHNLQQTTDDISKLHVDNEDGKKQLNVMMEQLQTLQNNFNHKLNYLKQHAEWDRFTVAFFGETNAGKSTIIESLRIFFDELSRKQLLQNNQNDLQQAEQVLCENLEMLRRDLIQAYSEVANKTRDIRLSAKCLQQIIANESQSRLQILQQQTHAKVSFHVISDCVWLFYSRCRRDGSLVESNMVGG
;
A
#
# COMPACT_ATOMS: atom_id res chain seq x y z
N MET A 1 -23.82 -2.63 -47.03
CA MET A 1 -23.07 -1.98 -48.13
C MET A 1 -21.65 -2.51 -48.04
N ASP A 2 -21.39 -3.59 -48.77
CA ASP A 2 -20.11 -4.26 -48.84
C ASP A 2 -19.13 -3.39 -49.63
N VAL A 3 -18.24 -2.71 -48.91
CA VAL A 3 -17.08 -2.06 -49.51
C VAL A 3 -16.00 -3.12 -49.65
N ASN A 4 -15.70 -3.48 -50.89
CA ASN A 4 -14.54 -4.25 -51.32
C ASN A 4 -13.33 -4.05 -50.39
N ARG A 5 -13.07 -5.01 -49.50
CA ARG A 5 -11.75 -5.19 -48.92
C ARG A 5 -10.88 -5.80 -50.03
N ALA A 6 -10.31 -4.94 -50.87
CA ALA A 6 -9.08 -5.31 -51.54
C ALA A 6 -8.11 -5.73 -50.42
N GLN A 7 -7.70 -7.00 -50.43
CA GLN A 7 -6.68 -7.52 -49.55
C GLN A 7 -5.40 -6.73 -49.83
N CYS A 8 -5.18 -5.66 -49.08
CA CYS A 8 -3.97 -4.88 -49.14
C CYS A 8 -2.87 -5.75 -48.53
N ILE A 9 -2.18 -6.50 -49.39
CA ILE A 9 -0.94 -7.20 -49.01
C ILE A 9 -0.03 -6.12 -48.44
N THR A 10 0.37 -6.27 -47.18
CA THR A 10 1.31 -5.33 -46.56
C THR A 10 2.62 -5.37 -47.33
N THR A 11 3.36 -4.26 -47.37
CA THR A 11 4.66 -4.19 -48.06
C THR A 11 5.59 -5.32 -47.60
N LYS A 12 5.58 -5.63 -46.30
CA LYS A 12 6.30 -6.78 -45.72
C LYS A 12 5.89 -8.13 -46.32
N GLU A 13 4.60 -8.40 -46.43
CA GLU A 13 4.09 -9.64 -47.03
C GLU A 13 4.40 -9.73 -48.52
N TYR A 14 4.35 -8.61 -49.24
CA TYR A 14 4.72 -8.55 -50.66
C TYR A 14 6.20 -8.92 -50.87
N PHE A 15 7.10 -8.29 -50.11
CA PHE A 15 8.52 -8.61 -50.18
C PHE A 15 8.80 -10.06 -49.78
N SER A 16 8.17 -10.56 -48.72
CA SER A 16 8.34 -11.97 -48.33
C SER A 16 7.95 -12.93 -49.46
N ARG A 17 6.81 -12.72 -50.10
CA ARG A 17 6.35 -13.55 -51.22
C ARG A 17 7.31 -13.49 -52.41
N LEU A 18 7.73 -12.29 -52.79
CA LEU A 18 8.69 -12.10 -53.88
C LEU A 18 9.99 -12.88 -53.64
N TYR A 19 10.49 -12.85 -52.40
CA TYR A 19 11.71 -13.58 -52.03
C TYR A 19 11.50 -15.09 -52.02
N ASP A 20 10.37 -15.56 -51.48
CA ASP A 20 10.04 -16.98 -51.45
C ASP A 20 9.86 -17.54 -52.88
N ASP A 21 9.28 -16.76 -53.79
CA ASP A 21 9.16 -17.10 -55.22
C ASP A 21 10.53 -17.22 -55.91
N ILE A 22 11.46 -16.29 -55.65
CA ILE A 22 12.81 -16.37 -56.22
C ILE A 22 13.57 -17.59 -55.69
N CYS A 23 13.44 -17.89 -54.38
CA CYS A 23 14.01 -19.11 -53.79
C CYS A 23 13.42 -20.37 -54.45
N HIS A 24 12.11 -20.41 -54.67
CA HIS A 24 11.45 -21.55 -55.31
C HIS A 24 11.92 -21.74 -56.76
N ASN A 25 12.01 -20.66 -57.54
CA ASN A 25 12.49 -20.71 -58.92
C ASN A 25 13.95 -21.19 -59.01
N LEU A 26 14.83 -20.73 -58.10
CA LEU A 26 16.21 -21.21 -58.05
C LEU A 26 16.27 -22.70 -57.71
N GLN A 27 15.44 -23.15 -56.78
CA GLN A 27 15.40 -24.55 -56.38
C GLN A 27 14.87 -25.46 -57.50
N GLN A 28 13.80 -25.03 -58.19
CA GLN A 28 13.30 -25.72 -59.38
C GLN A 28 14.36 -25.79 -60.49
N THR A 29 15.09 -24.70 -60.74
CA THR A 29 16.16 -24.67 -61.75
C THR A 29 17.29 -25.64 -61.40
N THR A 30 17.70 -25.70 -60.13
CA THR A 30 18.68 -26.68 -59.64
C THR A 30 18.18 -28.12 -59.79
N ASP A 31 16.91 -28.37 -59.45
CA ASP A 31 16.30 -29.69 -59.57
C ASP A 31 16.20 -30.14 -61.04
N ASP A 32 15.86 -29.23 -61.95
CA ASP A 32 15.74 -29.53 -63.37
C ASP A 32 17.10 -29.80 -64.02
N ILE A 33 18.14 -29.05 -63.63
CA ILE A 33 19.51 -29.30 -64.07
C ILE A 33 20.04 -30.63 -63.52
N SER A 34 19.66 -31.00 -62.29
CA SER A 34 20.06 -32.29 -61.69
C SER A 34 19.49 -33.51 -62.43
N LYS A 35 18.36 -33.34 -63.14
CA LYS A 35 17.70 -34.39 -63.92
C LYS A 35 18.27 -34.54 -65.33
N LEU A 36 19.08 -33.60 -65.81
CA LEU A 36 19.71 -33.68 -67.13
C LEU A 36 20.81 -34.75 -67.10
N HIS A 37 20.58 -35.86 -67.80
CA HIS A 37 21.60 -36.90 -68.00
C HIS A 37 22.36 -36.63 -69.29
N VAL A 38 23.69 -36.53 -69.20
CA VAL A 38 24.58 -36.35 -70.35
C VAL A 38 25.58 -37.49 -70.38
N ASP A 39 25.58 -38.25 -71.47
CA ASP A 39 26.42 -39.44 -71.62
C ASP A 39 27.88 -39.10 -72.01
N ASN A 40 28.11 -37.91 -72.56
CA ASN A 40 29.44 -37.42 -72.96
C ASN A 40 30.25 -36.90 -71.74
N GLU A 41 31.52 -37.30 -71.65
CA GLU A 41 32.48 -36.89 -70.59
C GLU A 41 32.63 -35.37 -70.48
N ASP A 42 32.77 -34.65 -71.61
CA ASP A 42 32.89 -33.19 -71.60
C ASP A 42 31.59 -32.51 -71.15
N GLY A 43 30.45 -33.11 -71.51
CA GLY A 43 29.13 -32.64 -71.08
C GLY A 43 28.87 -32.84 -69.58
N LYS A 44 29.36 -33.94 -69.00
CA LYS A 44 29.34 -34.18 -67.55
C LYS A 44 30.15 -33.15 -66.78
N LYS A 45 31.35 -32.80 -67.28
CA LYS A 45 32.19 -31.76 -66.66
C LYS A 45 31.49 -30.40 -66.66
N GLN A 46 30.87 -30.03 -67.78
CA GLN A 46 30.18 -28.74 -67.90
C GLN A 46 28.91 -28.67 -67.05
N LEU A 47 28.17 -29.77 -66.92
CA LEU A 47 27.04 -29.91 -65.99
C LEU A 47 27.47 -29.74 -64.53
N ASN A 48 28.55 -30.39 -64.12
CA ASN A 48 29.07 -30.29 -62.76
C ASN A 48 29.46 -28.85 -62.41
N VAL A 49 30.11 -28.13 -63.33
CA VAL A 49 30.47 -26.71 -63.12
C VAL A 49 29.23 -25.82 -63.00
N MET A 50 28.22 -26.02 -63.86
CA MET A 50 26.96 -25.28 -63.76
C MET A 50 26.25 -25.55 -62.44
N MET A 51 26.24 -26.80 -61.98
CA MET A 51 25.59 -27.19 -60.73
C MET A 51 26.29 -26.59 -59.51
N GLU A 52 27.62 -26.58 -59.49
CA GLU A 52 28.41 -25.95 -58.42
C GLU A 52 28.18 -24.42 -58.37
N GLN A 53 28.12 -23.77 -59.53
CA GLN A 53 27.80 -22.34 -59.63
C GLN A 53 26.38 -22.03 -59.12
N LEU A 54 25.39 -22.85 -59.48
CA LEU A 54 24.00 -22.70 -59.03
C LEU A 54 23.85 -22.92 -57.52
N GLN A 55 24.48 -23.96 -56.97
CA GLN A 55 24.48 -24.22 -55.53
C GLN A 55 25.13 -23.07 -54.76
N THR A 56 26.25 -22.55 -55.26
CA THR A 56 26.93 -21.40 -54.67
C THR A 56 26.05 -20.15 -54.71
N LEU A 57 25.36 -19.91 -55.83
CA LEU A 57 24.44 -18.79 -55.97
C LEU A 57 23.25 -18.91 -54.99
N GLN A 58 22.64 -20.10 -54.92
CA GLN A 58 21.52 -20.38 -54.02
C GLN A 58 21.91 -20.18 -52.56
N ASN A 59 23.06 -20.71 -52.14
CA ASN A 59 23.57 -20.56 -50.77
C ASN A 59 23.82 -19.09 -50.43
N ASN A 60 24.47 -18.33 -51.32
CA ASN A 60 24.72 -16.91 -51.11
C ASN A 60 23.43 -16.09 -51.06
N PHE A 61 22.46 -16.40 -51.94
CA PHE A 61 21.17 -15.73 -51.97
C PHE A 61 20.39 -15.98 -50.68
N ASN A 62 20.27 -17.24 -50.26
CA ASN A 62 19.60 -17.62 -49.01
C ASN A 62 20.25 -16.96 -47.79
N HIS A 63 21.58 -16.90 -47.74
CA HIS A 63 22.29 -16.23 -46.65
C HIS A 63 21.97 -14.73 -46.59
N LYS A 64 22.03 -14.02 -47.72
CA LYS A 64 21.70 -12.58 -47.79
C LYS A 64 20.24 -12.30 -47.45
N LEU A 65 19.34 -13.17 -47.90
CA LEU A 65 17.91 -13.08 -47.62
C LEU A 65 17.63 -13.25 -46.13
N ASN A 66 18.23 -14.26 -45.48
CA ASN A 66 18.12 -14.45 -44.04
C ASN A 66 18.67 -13.26 -43.25
N TYR A 67 19.82 -12.71 -43.66
CA TYR A 67 20.37 -11.49 -43.06
C TYR A 67 19.39 -10.31 -43.15
N LEU A 68 18.80 -10.08 -44.32
CA LEU A 68 17.81 -9.02 -44.52
C LEU A 68 16.51 -9.26 -43.74
N LYS A 69 16.03 -10.50 -43.65
CA LYS A 69 14.86 -10.87 -42.83
C LYS A 69 15.10 -10.60 -41.34
N GLN A 70 16.32 -10.79 -40.85
CA GLN A 70 16.67 -10.59 -39.45
C GLN A 70 17.00 -9.14 -39.07
N HIS A 71 17.57 -8.36 -39.99
CA HIS A 71 18.15 -7.05 -39.67
C HIS A 71 17.46 -5.84 -40.29
N ALA A 72 16.57 -6.01 -41.27
CA ALA A 72 15.85 -4.88 -41.84
C ALA A 72 14.47 -4.69 -41.18
N GLU A 73 14.20 -3.46 -40.71
CA GLU A 73 12.88 -3.05 -40.21
C GLU A 73 11.95 -2.71 -41.37
N TRP A 74 11.28 -3.72 -41.93
CA TRP A 74 10.34 -3.53 -43.06
C TRP A 74 8.99 -2.91 -42.69
N ASP A 75 8.74 -2.74 -41.38
CA ASP A 75 7.42 -2.39 -40.83
C ASP A 75 7.39 -1.02 -40.16
N ARG A 76 8.55 -0.35 -40.04
CA ARG A 76 8.67 0.91 -39.30
C ARG A 76 9.04 2.05 -40.23
N PHE A 77 8.14 3.02 -40.35
CA PHE A 77 8.42 4.28 -41.03
C PHE A 77 9.13 5.23 -40.06
N THR A 78 10.45 5.38 -40.22
CA THR A 78 11.27 6.22 -39.36
C THR A 78 11.46 7.61 -39.97
N VAL A 79 11.03 8.64 -39.25
CA VAL A 79 11.25 10.06 -39.60
C VAL A 79 12.17 10.68 -38.56
N ALA A 80 13.24 11.33 -39.03
CA ALA A 80 14.17 12.07 -38.18
C ALA A 80 14.05 13.58 -38.44
N PHE A 81 13.94 14.36 -37.38
CA PHE A 81 13.87 15.83 -37.43
C PHE A 81 15.19 16.44 -36.97
N PHE A 82 15.84 17.22 -37.84
CA PHE A 82 17.08 17.94 -37.54
C PHE A 82 16.87 19.46 -37.56
N GLY A 83 17.67 20.21 -36.79
CA GLY A 83 17.61 21.66 -36.73
C GLY A 83 18.11 22.22 -35.40
N GLU A 84 18.22 23.54 -35.28
CA GLU A 84 18.69 24.24 -34.07
C GLU A 84 17.65 24.21 -32.93
N THR A 85 18.09 24.44 -31.69
CA THR A 85 17.20 24.59 -30.53
C THR A 85 16.16 25.68 -30.82
N ASN A 86 14.92 25.45 -30.42
CA ASN A 86 13.80 26.39 -30.61
C ASN A 86 13.29 26.57 -32.06
N ALA A 87 13.79 25.81 -33.05
CA ALA A 87 13.27 25.82 -34.42
C ALA A 87 11.87 25.15 -34.59
N GLY A 88 11.17 24.85 -33.50
CA GLY A 88 9.83 24.23 -33.55
C GLY A 88 9.80 22.73 -33.83
N LYS A 89 10.94 22.02 -33.79
CA LYS A 89 11.01 20.56 -34.01
C LYS A 89 10.04 19.77 -33.11
N SER A 90 9.98 20.10 -31.82
CA SER A 90 9.08 19.46 -30.87
C SER A 90 7.60 19.71 -31.21
N THR A 91 7.27 20.90 -31.73
CA THR A 91 5.90 21.26 -32.12
C THR A 91 5.43 20.43 -33.31
N ILE A 92 6.30 20.22 -34.31
CA ILE A 92 5.98 19.38 -35.47
C ILE A 92 5.77 17.93 -35.04
N ILE A 93 6.66 17.39 -34.20
CA ILE A 93 6.53 16.04 -33.66
C ILE A 93 5.19 15.89 -32.94
N GLU A 94 4.82 16.83 -32.07
CA GLU A 94 3.55 16.76 -31.35
C GLU A 94 2.34 16.92 -32.28
N SER A 95 2.42 17.78 -33.30
CA SER A 95 1.37 17.93 -34.30
C SER A 95 1.12 16.63 -35.06
N LEU A 96 2.18 15.90 -35.42
CA LEU A 96 2.06 14.60 -36.08
C LEU A 96 1.44 13.56 -35.15
N ARG A 97 1.83 13.53 -33.87
CA ARG A 97 1.23 12.63 -32.88
C ARG A 97 -0.28 12.85 -32.72
N ILE A 98 -0.71 14.11 -32.71
CA ILE A 98 -2.14 14.46 -32.66
C ILE A 98 -2.83 14.06 -33.96
N PHE A 99 -2.22 14.37 -35.12
CA PHE A 99 -2.78 14.07 -36.43
C PHE A 99 -3.00 12.57 -36.66
N PHE A 100 -2.04 11.74 -36.24
CA PHE A 100 -2.13 10.28 -36.34
C PHE A 100 -2.91 9.63 -35.19
N ASP A 101 -3.46 10.42 -34.29
CA ASP A 101 -4.16 9.95 -33.09
C ASP A 101 -3.40 8.83 -32.36
N GLU A 102 -2.19 9.13 -31.89
CA GLU A 102 -1.31 8.15 -31.24
C GLU A 102 -1.98 7.53 -30.00
N LEU A 103 -2.68 6.41 -30.21
CA LEU A 103 -3.51 5.72 -29.22
C LEU A 103 -2.70 5.31 -27.98
N SER A 104 -1.46 4.86 -28.17
CA SER A 104 -0.57 4.45 -27.07
C SER A 104 -0.29 5.62 -26.12
N ARG A 105 -0.07 6.83 -26.66
CA ARG A 105 0.16 8.04 -25.86
C ARG A 105 -1.11 8.48 -25.14
N LYS A 106 -2.27 8.41 -25.80
CA LYS A 106 -3.56 8.69 -25.16
C LYS A 106 -3.84 7.73 -24.00
N GLN A 107 -3.63 6.43 -24.21
CA GLN A 107 -3.77 5.41 -23.17
C GLN A 107 -2.81 5.65 -22.00
N LEU A 108 -1.55 5.99 -22.29
CA LEU A 108 -0.57 6.32 -21.25
C LEU A 108 -1.02 7.52 -20.42
N LEU A 109 -1.48 8.60 -21.06
CA LEU A 109 -2.01 9.78 -20.38
C LEU A 109 -3.22 9.43 -19.51
N GLN A 110 -4.13 8.61 -20.02
CA GLN A 110 -5.32 8.20 -19.30
C GLN A 110 -4.97 7.32 -18.09
N ASN A 111 -4.01 6.40 -18.23
CA ASN A 111 -3.53 5.58 -17.12
C ASN A 111 -2.90 6.44 -16.02
N ASN A 112 -2.03 7.38 -16.39
CA ASN A 112 -1.43 8.31 -15.43
C ASN A 112 -2.50 9.15 -14.70
N GLN A 113 -3.57 9.56 -15.38
CA GLN A 113 -4.69 10.26 -14.76
C GLN A 113 -5.45 9.37 -13.76
N ASN A 114 -5.69 8.10 -14.12
CA ASN A 114 -6.34 7.15 -13.23
C ASN A 114 -5.49 6.85 -11.98
N ASP A 115 -4.18 6.66 -12.17
CA ASP A 115 -3.24 6.42 -11.07
C ASP A 115 -3.19 7.59 -10.10
N LEU A 116 -3.20 8.83 -10.63
CA LEU A 116 -3.26 10.04 -9.83
C LEU A 116 -4.56 10.10 -9.00
N GLN A 117 -5.71 9.83 -9.63
CA GLN A 117 -7.00 9.82 -8.94
C GLN A 117 -7.07 8.76 -7.85
N GLN A 118 -6.53 7.55 -8.09
CA GLN A 118 -6.46 6.50 -7.07
C GLN A 118 -5.59 6.92 -5.88
N ALA A 119 -4.42 7.52 -6.14
CA ALA A 119 -3.54 7.99 -5.08
C ALA A 119 -4.21 9.07 -4.22
N GLU A 120 -4.92 10.02 -4.84
CA GLU A 120 -5.70 11.03 -4.15
C GLU A 120 -6.80 10.41 -3.28
N GLN A 121 -7.53 9.43 -3.82
CA GLN A 121 -8.60 8.76 -3.08
C GLN A 121 -8.07 8.01 -1.85
N VAL A 122 -7.00 7.24 -2.01
CA VAL A 122 -6.36 6.51 -0.90
C VAL A 122 -5.88 7.47 0.19
N LEU A 123 -5.30 8.61 -0.21
CA LEU A 123 -4.88 9.63 0.74
C LEU A 123 -6.08 10.20 1.53
N CYS A 124 -7.19 10.51 0.85
CA CYS A 124 -8.40 10.97 1.50
C CYS A 124 -8.96 9.95 2.50
N GLU A 125 -9.02 8.68 2.11
CA GLU A 125 -9.50 7.60 2.99
C GLU A 125 -8.62 7.45 4.25
N ASN A 126 -7.30 7.52 4.07
CA ASN A 126 -6.35 7.49 5.19
C ASN A 126 -6.50 8.70 6.11
N LEU A 127 -6.67 9.90 5.56
CA LEU A 127 -6.89 11.11 6.36
C LEU A 127 -8.18 11.03 7.17
N GLU A 128 -9.26 10.52 6.58
CA GLU A 128 -10.53 10.33 7.30
C GLU A 128 -10.43 9.24 8.37
N MET A 129 -9.66 8.18 8.14
CA MET A 129 -9.38 7.17 9.16
C MET A 129 -8.60 7.75 10.34
N LEU A 130 -7.48 8.43 10.07
CA LEU A 130 -6.67 9.09 11.09
C LEU A 130 -7.48 10.12 11.89
N ARG A 131 -8.35 10.87 11.21
CA ARG A 131 -9.26 11.81 11.86
C ARG A 131 -10.18 11.12 12.86
N ARG A 132 -10.79 9.98 12.47
CA ARG A 132 -11.65 9.20 13.38
C ARG A 132 -10.87 8.66 14.56
N ASP A 133 -9.68 8.11 14.33
CA ASP A 133 -8.83 7.55 15.37
C ASP A 133 -8.44 8.61 16.40
N LEU A 134 -8.09 9.83 15.94
CA LEU A 134 -7.78 10.95 16.83
C LEU A 134 -8.99 11.38 17.66
N ILE A 135 -10.19 11.46 17.06
CA ILE A 135 -11.42 11.80 17.78
C ILE A 135 -11.71 10.74 18.86
N GLN A 136 -11.56 9.46 18.51
CA GLN A 136 -11.78 8.36 19.44
C GLN A 136 -10.78 8.42 20.60
N ALA A 137 -9.47 8.56 20.31
CA ALA A 137 -8.44 8.67 21.33
C ALA A 137 -8.68 9.86 22.28
N TYR A 138 -9.07 11.02 21.74
CA TYR A 138 -9.39 12.19 22.55
C TYR A 138 -10.59 11.94 23.47
N SER A 139 -11.66 11.32 22.95
CA SER A 139 -12.84 10.98 23.74
C SER A 139 -12.54 9.98 24.86
N GLU A 140 -11.67 9.01 24.60
CA GLU A 140 -11.26 8.01 25.58
C GLU A 140 -10.46 8.62 26.72
N VAL A 141 -9.52 9.51 26.40
CA VAL A 141 -8.75 10.27 27.40
C VAL A 141 -9.68 11.15 28.23
N ALA A 142 -10.65 11.83 27.60
CA ALA A 142 -11.61 12.67 28.31
C ALA A 142 -12.48 11.86 29.29
N ASN A 143 -12.97 10.69 28.87
CA ASN A 143 -13.77 9.79 29.70
C ASN A 143 -12.96 9.24 30.88
N LYS A 144 -11.76 8.70 30.64
CA LYS A 144 -10.87 8.22 31.71
C LYS A 144 -10.52 9.33 32.71
N THR A 145 -10.25 10.54 32.24
CA THR A 145 -9.97 11.69 33.11
C THR A 145 -11.20 12.04 33.99
N ARG A 146 -12.40 11.98 33.41
CA ARG A 146 -13.65 12.19 34.15
C ARG A 146 -13.86 11.13 35.24
N ASP A 147 -13.63 9.86 34.93
CA ASP A 147 -13.82 8.75 35.86
C ASP A 147 -12.84 8.83 37.04
N ILE A 148 -11.57 9.14 36.76
CA ILE A 148 -10.55 9.39 37.79
C ILE A 148 -10.98 10.56 38.68
N ARG A 149 -11.46 11.66 38.09
CA ARG A 149 -11.91 12.83 38.86
C ARG A 149 -13.09 12.50 39.78
N LEU A 150 -14.06 11.72 39.30
CA LEU A 150 -15.19 11.27 40.11
C LEU A 150 -14.73 10.37 41.27
N SER A 151 -13.81 9.45 40.98
CA SER A 151 -13.25 8.53 41.98
C SER A 151 -12.47 9.30 43.06
N ALA A 152 -11.65 10.27 42.68
CA ALA A 152 -10.93 11.15 43.60
C ALA A 152 -11.89 11.95 44.50
N LYS A 153 -12.98 12.48 43.94
CA LYS A 153 -14.02 13.19 44.71
C LYS A 153 -14.72 12.27 45.73
N CYS A 154 -15.01 11.03 45.34
CA CYS A 154 -15.59 10.02 46.23
C CYS A 154 -14.63 9.72 47.39
N LEU A 155 -13.35 9.49 47.11
CA LEU A 155 -12.34 9.26 48.14
C LEU A 155 -12.21 10.45 49.11
N GLN A 156 -12.22 11.69 48.60
CA GLN A 156 -12.22 12.88 49.45
C GLN A 156 -13.41 12.91 50.42
N GLN A 157 -14.60 12.53 49.96
CA GLN A 157 -15.79 12.44 50.82
C GLN A 157 -15.67 11.34 51.88
N ILE A 158 -15.14 10.17 51.50
CA ILE A 158 -14.90 9.07 52.45
C ILE A 158 -13.93 9.51 53.54
N ILE A 159 -12.80 10.12 53.17
CA ILE A 159 -11.79 10.62 54.11
C ILE A 159 -12.41 11.69 55.04
N ALA A 160 -13.19 12.61 54.49
CA ALA A 160 -13.87 13.63 55.29
C ALA A 160 -14.83 13.01 56.31
N ASN A 161 -15.68 12.06 55.90
CA ASN A 161 -16.63 11.37 56.77
C ASN A 161 -15.92 10.57 57.87
N GLU A 162 -14.83 9.88 57.54
CA GLU A 162 -14.05 9.12 58.50
C GLU A 162 -13.40 10.04 59.54
N SER A 163 -12.80 11.16 59.08
CA SER A 163 -12.19 12.14 59.98
C SER A 163 -13.22 12.74 60.95
N GLN A 164 -14.42 13.06 60.48
CA GLN A 164 -15.52 13.56 61.31
C GLN A 164 -15.99 12.53 62.35
N SER A 165 -16.12 11.26 61.93
CA SER A 165 -16.52 10.16 62.83
C SER A 165 -15.48 9.95 63.94
N ARG A 166 -14.18 10.00 63.60
CA ARG A 166 -13.08 9.91 64.58
C ARG A 166 -13.14 11.05 65.60
N LEU A 167 -13.39 12.28 65.15
CA LEU A 167 -13.55 13.44 66.04
C LEU A 167 -14.75 13.30 66.99
N GLN A 168 -15.89 12.81 66.50
CA GLN A 168 -17.08 12.58 67.33
C GLN A 168 -16.84 11.55 68.43
N ILE A 169 -16.16 10.44 68.11
CA ILE A 169 -15.80 9.41 69.10
C ILE A 169 -14.88 10.00 70.18
N LEU A 170 -13.86 10.76 69.77
CA LEU A 170 -12.92 11.41 70.71
C LEU A 170 -13.63 12.43 71.62
N GLN A 171 -14.57 13.20 71.08
CA GLN A 171 -15.39 14.12 71.87
C GLN A 171 -16.24 13.36 72.89
N GLN A 172 -16.97 12.32 72.47
CA GLN A 172 -17.79 11.50 73.38
C GLN A 172 -16.96 10.88 74.51
N GLN A 173 -15.77 10.37 74.20
CA GLN A 173 -14.86 9.81 75.22
C GLN A 173 -14.36 10.89 76.20
N THR A 174 -14.03 12.09 75.70
CA THR A 174 -13.64 13.22 76.56
C THR A 174 -14.81 13.63 77.47
N HIS A 175 -16.01 13.78 76.91
CA HIS A 175 -17.22 14.11 77.68
C HIS A 175 -17.56 13.05 78.73
N ALA A 176 -17.43 11.76 78.40
CA ALA A 176 -17.66 10.66 79.33
C ALA A 176 -16.61 10.65 80.46
N LYS A 177 -15.32 10.85 80.15
CA LYS A 177 -14.25 10.93 81.15
C LYS A 177 -14.44 12.11 82.10
N VAL A 178 -14.75 13.30 81.58
CA VAL A 178 -15.00 14.49 82.40
C VAL A 178 -16.25 14.30 83.26
N SER A 179 -17.35 13.78 82.69
CA SER A 179 -18.57 13.52 83.46
C SER A 179 -18.35 12.50 84.56
N PHE A 180 -17.60 11.42 84.29
CA PHE A 180 -17.24 10.43 85.30
C PHE A 180 -16.37 11.04 86.41
N HIS A 181 -15.41 11.89 86.06
CA HIS A 181 -14.56 12.58 87.04
C HIS A 181 -15.39 13.50 87.94
N VAL A 182 -16.27 14.33 87.36
CA VAL A 182 -17.16 15.21 88.12
C VAL A 182 -18.10 14.41 89.04
N ILE A 183 -18.69 13.32 88.56
CA ILE A 183 -19.54 12.45 89.38
C ILE A 183 -18.73 11.81 90.51
N SER A 184 -17.53 11.30 90.22
CA SER A 184 -16.62 10.73 91.21
C SER A 184 -16.24 11.75 92.29
N ASP A 185 -15.89 12.98 91.90
CA ASP A 185 -15.55 14.05 92.82
C ASP A 185 -16.75 14.45 93.69
N CYS A 186 -17.95 14.56 93.11
CA CYS A 186 -19.17 14.83 93.86
C CYS A 186 -19.50 13.72 94.86
N VAL A 187 -19.37 12.44 94.48
CA VAL A 187 -19.60 11.28 95.37
C VAL A 187 -18.55 11.26 96.49
N TRP A 188 -17.29 11.56 96.20
CA TRP A 188 -16.22 11.62 97.20
C TRP A 188 -16.41 12.77 98.19
N LEU A 189 -16.83 13.96 97.70
CA LEU A 189 -17.22 15.10 98.55
C LEU A 189 -18.42 14.76 99.44
N PHE A 190 -19.41 14.04 98.93
CA PHE A 190 -20.56 13.58 99.71
C PHE A 190 -20.15 12.57 100.79
N TYR A 191 -19.35 11.55 100.44
CA TYR A 191 -18.88 10.53 101.37
C TYR A 191 -17.97 11.12 102.47
N SER A 192 -17.07 12.04 102.11
CA SER A 192 -16.20 12.74 103.06
C SER A 192 -16.96 13.69 103.99
N ARG A 193 -18.07 14.27 103.53
CA ARG A 193 -19.01 15.04 104.37
C ARG A 193 -19.76 14.13 105.36
N CYS A 194 -20.34 13.02 104.90
CA CYS A 194 -20.99 12.03 105.76
C CYS A 194 -20.06 11.43 106.83
N ARG A 195 -18.78 11.22 106.50
CA ARG A 195 -17.75 10.75 107.45
C ARG A 195 -17.41 11.79 108.52
N ARG A 196 -17.51 13.08 108.19
CA ARG A 196 -17.22 14.20 109.11
C ARG A 196 -18.40 14.48 110.06
N ASP A 197 -19.62 14.22 109.61
CA ASP A 197 -20.85 14.43 110.38
C ASP A 197 -21.23 13.21 111.26
N GLY A 198 -20.36 12.20 111.40
CA GLY A 198 -20.47 11.18 112.44
C GLY A 198 -21.58 10.12 112.24
N SER A 199 -21.93 9.79 110.99
CA SER A 199 -22.93 8.76 110.67
C SER A 199 -22.37 7.68 109.76
N LEU A 200 -21.43 6.87 110.26
CA LEU A 200 -21.06 5.58 109.64
C LEU A 200 -20.88 4.54 110.75
N VAL A 201 -21.89 3.67 110.91
CA VAL A 201 -21.82 2.49 111.77
C VAL A 201 -20.98 1.42 111.05
N GLU A 202 -19.85 1.04 111.66
CA GLU A 202 -19.14 -0.20 111.32
C GLU A 202 -20.02 -1.40 111.71
N SER A 203 -20.32 -2.26 110.75
CA SER A 203 -20.82 -3.60 111.00
C SER A 203 -19.81 -4.62 110.46
N ASN A 204 -18.96 -5.12 111.35
CA ASN A 204 -18.22 -6.37 111.19
C ASN A 204 -19.18 -7.55 111.45
N MET A 205 -19.26 -8.51 110.53
CA MET A 205 -19.43 -9.92 110.88
C MET A 205 -18.79 -10.83 109.82
N VAL A 206 -18.11 -11.84 110.35
CA VAL A 206 -17.23 -12.83 109.74
C VAL A 206 -18.04 -14.03 109.24
N GLY A 207 -17.65 -14.57 108.08
CA GLY A 207 -17.53 -16.02 107.81
C GLY A 207 -18.79 -16.89 107.69
N GLY A 208 -19.03 -17.35 106.46
CA GLY A 208 -19.82 -18.52 106.07
C GLY A 208 -19.47 -18.88 104.64
#